data_AF-A0A4E0QM79-F1
#
_entry.id   AF-A0A4E0QM79-F1
#
_cell.length_a   1.000
_cell.length_b   1.000
_cell.length_c   1.000
_cell.angle_alpha   90.00
_cell.angle_beta   90.00
_cell.angle_gamma   90.00
#
_symmetry.space_group_name_H-M   'P 1'
#
loop_
_entity.id
_entity.type
_entity.pdbx_description
1 polymer ?
#
loop_
_entity_poly.entity_id
_entity_poly.type
_entity_poly.pdbx_seq_one_letter_code
_entity_poly.pdbx_strand_id
1 'polypeptide(L)'
;MKKIVFYIIKPKAILVNKVREINETIGKLLTEVTSWQDEEVTHSGWTNNDYIVAVKLVYLAYLYEDLKDEPDAHFLFNSRAIRVELFDKWWSIERYELSDNIREAEHSLDRLTKKNVQLTGNRSIDTWLLGKLRQLA
;
A
#
# COMPACT_ATOMS: atom_id res chain seq x y z
N MET A 1 12.32 -16.80 -6.20
CA MET A 1 12.68 -15.36 -6.24
C MET A 1 11.84 -14.66 -5.19
N LYS A 2 12.44 -13.94 -4.24
CA LYS A 2 11.68 -13.20 -3.23
C LYS A 2 10.97 -12.03 -3.92
N LYS A 3 9.67 -11.89 -3.70
CA LYS A 3 8.87 -10.78 -4.23
C LYS A 3 8.61 -9.81 -3.10
N ILE A 4 9.05 -8.56 -3.26
CA ILE A 4 8.69 -7.50 -2.33
C ILE A 4 7.32 -6.99 -2.77
N VAL A 5 6.35 -7.02 -1.87
CA VAL A 5 4.98 -6.66 -2.15
C VAL A 5 4.51 -5.64 -1.13
N PHE A 6 3.82 -4.61 -1.63
CA PHE A 6 3.17 -3.60 -0.81
C PHE A 6 1.66 -3.78 -0.83
N TYR A 7 1.06 -3.66 0.34
CA TYR A 7 -0.37 -3.71 0.57
C TYR A 7 -0.84 -2.34 1.05
N ILE A 8 -1.64 -1.67 0.24
CA ILE A 8 -2.21 -0.36 0.58
C ILE A 8 -3.64 -0.58 1.04
N ILE A 9 -3.88 -0.37 2.33
CA ILE A 9 -5.18 -0.53 2.97
C ILE A 9 -5.80 0.87 3.14
N LYS A 10 -7.01 1.05 2.61
CA LYS A 10 -7.72 2.33 2.63
C LYS A 10 -9.09 2.16 3.29
N PRO A 11 -9.53 3.08 4.15
CA PRO A 11 -10.89 3.05 4.66
C PRO A 11 -11.88 3.34 3.54
N LYS A 12 -13.04 2.69 3.59
CA LYS A 12 -14.18 3.03 2.74
C LYS A 12 -14.94 4.20 3.34
N ALA A 13 -15.67 4.94 2.50
CA ALA A 13 -16.50 6.07 2.93
C ALA A 13 -17.49 5.70 4.06
N ILE A 14 -17.99 4.45 4.07
CA ILE A 14 -18.87 3.95 5.14
C ILE A 14 -18.17 3.92 6.50
N LEU A 15 -16.89 3.54 6.56
CA LEU A 15 -16.10 3.58 7.80
C LEU A 15 -15.83 5.02 8.20
N VAL A 16 -15.39 5.86 7.25
CA VAL A 16 -15.10 7.28 7.50
C VAL A 16 -16.32 7.98 8.09
N ASN A 17 -17.52 7.73 7.57
CA ASN A 17 -18.74 8.29 8.14
C ASN A 17 -19.05 7.71 9.52
N LYS A 18 -18.83 6.40 9.71
CA LYS A 18 -19.14 5.74 10.98
C LYS A 18 -18.28 6.23 12.14
N VAL A 19 -17.00 6.55 11.89
CA VAL A 19 -16.08 6.99 12.94
C VAL A 19 -16.17 8.48 13.29
N ARG A 20 -17.03 9.27 12.61
CA ARG A 20 -17.28 10.67 13.00
C ARG A 20 -17.98 10.79 14.35
N GLU A 21 -18.63 9.72 14.78
CA GLU A 21 -19.43 9.63 16.00
C GLU A 21 -18.64 9.09 17.20
N ILE A 22 -17.36 8.74 17.01
CA ILE A 22 -16.53 8.10 18.04
C ILE A 22 -15.30 8.95 18.38
N ASN A 23 -14.54 8.52 19.39
CA ASN A 23 -13.29 9.15 19.80
C ASN A 23 -12.34 9.40 18.61
N GLU A 24 -11.80 10.62 18.54
CA GLU A 24 -10.95 11.07 17.43
C GLU A 24 -9.69 10.21 17.25
N THR A 25 -9.08 9.73 18.33
CA THR A 25 -7.88 8.90 18.30
C THR A 25 -8.17 7.55 17.63
N ILE A 26 -9.26 6.90 18.05
CA ILE A 26 -9.71 5.61 17.46
C ILE A 26 -10.16 5.85 16.01
N GLY A 27 -10.91 6.93 15.75
CA GLY A 27 -11.35 7.27 14.41
C GLY A 27 -10.20 7.51 13.44
N LYS A 28 -9.13 8.19 13.87
CA LYS A 28 -7.90 8.36 13.09
C LYS A 28 -7.22 7.02 12.82
N LEU A 29 -7.01 6.19 13.84
CA LEU A 29 -6.40 4.86 13.68
C LEU A 29 -7.13 4.02 12.62
N LEU A 30 -8.47 4.03 12.63
CA LEU A 30 -9.29 3.25 11.70
C LEU A 30 -9.34 3.83 10.28
N THR A 31 -9.08 5.12 10.10
CA THR A 31 -9.21 5.82 8.82
C THR A 31 -7.88 6.26 8.19
N GLU A 32 -6.76 6.01 8.86
CA GLU A 32 -5.46 6.22 8.26
C GLU A 32 -5.23 5.23 7.12
N VAL A 33 -4.69 5.72 6.00
CA VAL A 33 -4.25 4.85 4.90
C VAL A 33 -2.96 4.18 5.33
N THR A 34 -2.98 2.86 5.47
CA THR A 34 -1.82 2.09 5.92
C THR A 34 -1.14 1.39 4.75
N SER A 35 0.19 1.38 4.74
CA SER A 35 1.00 0.61 3.79
C SER A 35 1.78 -0.45 4.55
N TRP A 36 1.56 -1.72 4.22
CA TRP A 36 2.31 -2.85 4.77
C TRP A 36 3.21 -3.44 3.69
N GLN A 37 4.42 -3.81 4.08
CA GLN A 37 5.37 -4.50 3.20
C GLN A 37 5.46 -5.96 3.63
N ASP A 38 5.45 -6.86 2.67
CA ASP A 38 5.76 -8.26 2.88
C ASP A 38 6.82 -8.73 1.88
N GLU A 39 7.68 -9.64 2.34
CA GLU A 39 8.48 -10.47 1.45
C GLU A 39 7.69 -11.75 1.24
N GLU A 40 6.85 -11.80 0.20
CA GLU A 40 6.06 -12.98 -0.08
C GLU A 40 7.00 -14.16 -0.38
N VAL A 41 7.26 -14.96 0.65
CA VAL A 41 7.80 -16.30 0.48
C VAL A 41 6.70 -17.08 -0.21
N THR A 42 7.08 -17.76 -1.28
CA THR A 42 6.13 -18.48 -2.13
C THR A 42 5.50 -19.59 -1.29
N HIS A 43 4.34 -19.33 -0.71
CA HIS A 43 3.48 -20.36 -0.17
C HIS A 43 3.05 -21.16 -1.38
N SER A 44 3.51 -22.40 -1.48
CA SER A 44 3.32 -23.23 -2.66
C SER A 44 1.82 -23.30 -3.00
N GLY A 45 1.43 -22.72 -4.13
CA GLY A 45 0.05 -22.75 -4.64
C GLY A 45 -0.83 -21.54 -4.29
N TRP A 46 -0.35 -20.55 -3.52
CA TRP A 46 -1.14 -19.35 -3.26
C TRP A 46 -1.20 -18.44 -4.50
N THR A 47 -2.41 -18.00 -4.81
CA THR A 47 -2.69 -16.94 -5.78
C THR A 47 -2.53 -15.56 -5.12
N ASN A 48 -2.43 -14.50 -5.92
CA ASN A 48 -2.44 -13.12 -5.39
C ASN A 48 -3.65 -12.83 -4.49
N ASN A 49 -4.80 -13.46 -4.77
CA ASN A 49 -5.99 -13.29 -3.95
C ASN A 49 -5.87 -13.97 -2.59
N ASP A 50 -5.20 -15.12 -2.51
CA ASP A 50 -4.98 -15.83 -1.24
C ASP A 50 -4.09 -15.00 -0.30
N TYR A 51 -3.03 -14.39 -0.83
CA TYR A 51 -2.22 -13.45 -0.08
C TYR A 51 -3.02 -12.23 0.39
N ILE A 52 -3.85 -11.64 -0.47
CA ILE A 52 -4.74 -10.54 -0.09
C ILE A 52 -5.68 -10.97 1.05
N VAL A 53 -6.30 -12.14 0.96
CA VAL A 53 -7.17 -12.68 2.02
C VAL A 53 -6.40 -12.85 3.33
N ALA A 54 -5.19 -13.37 3.29
CA ALA A 54 -4.34 -13.51 4.46
C ALA A 54 -4.03 -12.14 5.10
N VAL A 55 -3.63 -11.14 4.31
CA VAL A 55 -3.35 -9.79 4.82
C VAL A 55 -4.58 -9.13 5.43
N LYS A 56 -5.78 -9.31 4.86
CA LYS A 56 -7.02 -8.81 5.46
C LYS A 56 -7.24 -9.39 6.86
N LEU A 57 -7.00 -10.69 7.05
CA LEU A 57 -7.15 -11.35 8.34
C LEU A 57 -6.10 -10.88 9.34
N VAL A 58 -4.84 -10.73 8.91
CA VAL A 58 -3.76 -10.19 9.74
C VAL A 58 -4.06 -8.75 10.16
N TYR A 59 -4.57 -7.91 9.25
CA TYR A 59 -4.97 -6.54 9.56
C TYR A 59 -6.09 -6.47 10.60
N LEU A 60 -7.12 -7.30 10.45
CA LEU A 60 -8.19 -7.38 11.45
C LEU A 60 -7.68 -7.90 12.81
N ALA A 61 -6.77 -8.88 12.81
CA ALA A 61 -6.17 -9.38 14.05
C ALA A 61 -5.31 -8.32 14.75
N TYR A 62 -4.52 -7.57 13.97
CA TYR A 62 -3.74 -6.43 14.46
C TYR A 62 -4.63 -5.40 15.16
N LEU A 63 -5.72 -4.97 14.52
CA LEU A 63 -6.67 -4.04 15.13
C LEU A 63 -7.42 -4.64 16.33
N TYR A 64 -7.73 -5.94 16.28
CA TYR A 64 -8.49 -6.60 17.34
C TYR A 64 -7.74 -6.57 18.67
N GLU A 65 -6.42 -6.80 18.67
CA GLU A 65 -5.65 -6.78 19.92
C GLU A 65 -5.72 -5.45 20.66
N ASP A 66 -5.74 -4.34 19.92
CA ASP A 66 -5.76 -2.99 20.49
C ASP A 66 -7.18 -2.47 20.77
N LEU A 67 -8.21 -2.99 20.07
CA LEU A 67 -9.55 -2.39 20.05
C LEU A 67 -10.67 -3.31 20.56
N LYS A 68 -10.40 -4.58 20.88
CA LYS A 68 -11.45 -5.54 21.31
C LYS A 68 -12.24 -5.08 22.54
N ASP A 69 -11.59 -4.36 23.45
CA ASP A 69 -12.18 -3.87 24.70
C ASP A 69 -12.60 -2.38 24.61
N GLU A 70 -12.39 -1.73 23.45
CA GLU A 70 -12.70 -0.32 23.24
C GLU A 70 -14.19 -0.14 22.87
N PRO A 71 -15.00 0.56 23.70
CA PRO A 71 -16.44 0.73 23.46
C PRO A 71 -16.77 1.36 22.11
N ASP A 72 -15.93 2.28 21.66
CA ASP A 72 -16.07 2.99 20.39
C ASP A 72 -15.76 2.11 19.17
N ALA A 73 -15.02 1.02 19.36
CA ALA A 73 -14.70 0.03 18.33
C ALA A 73 -15.63 -1.20 18.37
N HIS A 74 -16.59 -1.25 19.30
CA HIS A 74 -17.55 -2.35 19.40
C HIS A 74 -18.27 -2.64 18.08
N PHE A 75 -18.56 -1.64 17.25
CA PHE A 75 -19.22 -1.90 15.95
C PHE A 75 -18.40 -2.78 15.00
N LEU A 76 -17.08 -2.92 15.23
CA LEU A 76 -16.18 -3.84 14.53
C LEU A 76 -16.19 -5.24 15.16
N PHE A 77 -16.07 -5.32 16.50
CA PHE A 77 -15.69 -6.56 17.19
C PHE A 77 -16.65 -7.08 18.27
N ASN A 78 -17.80 -6.43 18.51
CA ASN A 78 -18.74 -6.69 19.63
C ASN A 78 -19.54 -8.01 19.55
N SER A 79 -18.91 -9.12 19.15
CA SER A 79 -19.35 -10.54 19.19
C SER A 79 -18.89 -11.34 17.97
N ARG A 80 -18.21 -10.71 17.00
CA ARG A 80 -17.92 -11.34 15.71
C ARG A 80 -16.49 -11.87 15.70
N ALA A 81 -16.37 -13.14 15.32
CA ALA A 81 -15.10 -13.70 14.89
C ALA A 81 -14.50 -12.84 13.77
N ILE A 82 -13.17 -12.75 13.73
CA ILE A 82 -12.43 -12.14 12.62
C ILE A 82 -12.77 -12.89 11.33
N ARG A 83 -13.33 -12.18 10.35
CA ARG A 83 -13.71 -12.72 9.05
C ARG A 83 -13.43 -11.71 7.96
N VAL A 84 -13.16 -12.20 6.75
CA VAL A 84 -12.82 -11.38 5.59
C VAL A 84 -13.92 -10.37 5.24
N GLU A 85 -15.19 -10.74 5.43
CA GLU A 85 -16.33 -9.86 5.12
C GLU A 85 -16.37 -8.62 6.03
N LEU A 86 -15.80 -8.71 7.24
CA LEU A 86 -15.65 -7.55 8.11
C LEU A 86 -14.67 -6.56 7.50
N PHE A 87 -13.53 -7.05 6.99
CA PHE A 87 -12.58 -6.20 6.27
C PHE A 87 -13.26 -5.60 5.05
N ASP A 88 -13.90 -6.42 4.22
CA ASP A 88 -14.49 -6.00 2.96
C ASP A 88 -15.65 -5.01 3.13
N LYS A 89 -16.29 -4.99 4.30
CA LYS A 89 -17.28 -3.95 4.61
C LYS A 89 -16.65 -2.57 4.79
N TRP A 90 -15.51 -2.51 5.48
CA TRP A 90 -15.00 -1.26 6.05
C TRP A 90 -13.75 -0.72 5.34
N TRP A 91 -12.95 -1.58 4.72
CA TRP A 91 -11.72 -1.22 4.03
C TRP A 91 -11.64 -1.81 2.62
N SER A 92 -10.71 -1.28 1.84
CA SER A 92 -10.24 -1.84 0.57
C SER A 92 -8.74 -2.07 0.65
N ILE A 93 -8.23 -2.98 -0.17
CA ILE A 93 -6.81 -3.32 -0.23
C ILE A 93 -6.35 -3.40 -1.68
N GLU A 94 -5.21 -2.79 -1.97
CA GLU A 94 -4.52 -2.87 -3.25
C GLU A 94 -3.15 -3.54 -3.03
N ARG A 95 -2.82 -4.53 -3.86
CA ARG A 95 -1.54 -5.25 -3.80
C ARG A 95 -0.65 -4.80 -4.95
N TYR A 96 0.55 -4.32 -4.62
CA TYR A 96 1.56 -3.86 -5.56
C TYR A 96 2.81 -4.72 -5.43
N GLU A 97 3.08 -5.55 -6.44
CA GLU A 97 4.36 -6.25 -6.54
C GLU A 97 5.40 -5.29 -7.09
N LEU A 98 6.51 -5.12 -6.37
CA LEU A 98 7.65 -4.37 -6.88
C LEU A 98 8.44 -5.29 -7.82
N SER A 99 8.01 -5.36 -9.09
CA SER A 99 8.69 -6.15 -10.12
C SER A 99 9.95 -5.46 -10.63
N ASP A 100 9.93 -4.12 -10.71
CA ASP A 100 11.00 -3.31 -11.26
C ASP A 100 11.48 -2.31 -10.20
N ASN A 101 12.79 -2.26 -9.97
CA ASN A 101 13.36 -1.21 -9.14
C ASN A 101 13.61 0.04 -10.02
N ILE A 102 13.57 1.23 -9.41
CA ILE A 102 13.79 2.48 -10.15
C ILE A 102 15.14 2.51 -10.87
N ARG A 103 16.16 1.77 -10.39
CA ARG A 103 17.48 1.70 -11.04
C ARG A 103 17.42 0.93 -12.36
N GLU A 104 16.59 -0.11 -12.45
CA GLU A 104 16.33 -0.83 -13.70
C GLU A 104 15.54 0.03 -14.68
N ALA A 105 14.54 0.76 -14.19
CA ALA A 105 13.80 1.71 -15.01
C ALA A 105 14.68 2.87 -15.50
N GLU A 106 15.62 3.35 -14.68
CA GLU A 106 16.60 4.39 -15.00
C GLU A 106 17.47 4.03 -16.22
N HIS A 107 17.75 2.75 -16.46
CA HIS A 107 18.45 2.32 -17.69
C HIS A 107 17.69 2.66 -18.98
N SER A 108 16.40 3.01 -18.88
CA SER A 108 15.66 3.53 -20.02
C SER A 108 16.13 4.92 -20.45
N LEU A 109 16.72 5.71 -19.54
CA LEU A 109 17.33 7.01 -19.85
C LEU A 109 18.56 6.85 -20.73
N ASP A 110 19.31 5.74 -20.60
CA ASP A 110 20.48 5.43 -21.43
C ASP A 110 20.13 5.24 -22.91
N ARG A 111 18.84 5.09 -23.24
CA ARG A 111 18.35 4.97 -24.63
C ARG A 111 17.85 6.29 -25.20
N LEU A 112 17.70 7.31 -24.36
CA LEU A 112 17.20 8.63 -24.76
C LEU A 112 18.35 9.56 -25.13
N THR A 113 18.05 10.50 -26.02
CA THR A 113 18.96 11.59 -26.41
C THR A 113 18.37 12.93 -25.98
N LYS A 114 19.17 14.00 -26.02
CA LYS A 114 18.73 15.35 -25.61
C LYS A 114 17.47 15.84 -26.34
N LYS A 115 17.22 15.39 -27.58
CA LYS A 115 16.01 15.73 -28.34
C LYS A 115 14.73 15.04 -27.83
N ASN A 116 14.87 13.98 -27.02
CA ASN A 116 13.72 13.21 -26.53
C ASN A 116 13.18 13.73 -25.19
N VAL A 117 13.90 14.64 -24.51
CA VAL A 117 13.58 15.03 -23.14
C VAL A 117 13.61 16.54 -23.00
N GLN A 118 12.54 17.12 -22.46
CA GLN A 118 12.46 18.53 -22.11
C GLN A 118 13.08 18.76 -20.73
N LEU A 119 13.95 19.77 -20.62
CA LEU A 119 14.53 20.16 -19.33
C LEU A 119 13.48 20.74 -18.39
N THR A 120 13.67 20.49 -17.10
CA THR A 120 12.71 20.83 -16.04
C THR A 120 12.85 22.27 -15.55
N GLY A 121 13.98 22.91 -15.82
CA GLY A 121 14.34 24.23 -15.28
C GLY A 121 14.95 24.15 -13.87
N ASN A 122 14.97 22.96 -13.25
CA ASN A 122 15.69 22.71 -12.02
C ASN A 122 17.13 22.30 -12.34
N ARG A 123 18.09 23.18 -12.06
CA ARG A 123 19.51 23.00 -12.40
C ARG A 123 20.08 21.65 -11.92
N SER A 124 19.73 21.19 -10.73
CA SER A 124 20.26 19.94 -10.17
C SER A 124 19.74 18.73 -10.93
N ILE A 125 18.44 18.72 -11.25
CA ILE A 125 17.82 17.63 -12.02
C ILE A 125 18.29 17.67 -13.47
N ASP A 126 18.36 18.84 -14.09
CA ASP A 126 18.80 18.99 -15.48
C ASP A 126 20.27 18.57 -15.65
N THR A 127 21.14 18.88 -14.68
CA THR A 127 22.54 18.44 -14.69
C THR A 127 22.65 16.92 -14.58
N TRP A 128 21.92 16.31 -13.64
CA TRP A 128 21.87 14.86 -13.48
C TRP A 128 21.33 14.18 -14.75
N LEU A 129 20.22 14.67 -15.29
CA LEU A 129 19.55 14.13 -16.46
C LEU A 129 20.46 14.19 -17.70
N LEU A 130 21.06 15.35 -17.97
CA LEU A 130 22.00 15.50 -19.10
C LEU A 130 23.24 14.60 -18.96
N GLY A 131 23.66 14.28 -17.74
CA GLY A 131 24.73 13.31 -17.47
C GLY A 131 24.36 11.85 -17.76
N LYS A 132 23.06 11.53 -17.85
CA LYS A 132 22.54 10.18 -18.11
C LYS A 132 22.15 9.92 -19.57
N LEU A 133 21.86 10.98 -20.34
CA LEU A 133 21.45 10.82 -21.74
C LEU A 133 22.63 10.43 -22.65
N ARG A 134 22.33 9.68 -23.72
CA ARG A 134 23.33 9.40 -24.76
C ARG A 134 23.81 10.70 -25.38
N GLN A 135 25.13 10.85 -25.43
CA GLN A 135 25.75 11.84 -26.30
C GLN A 135 25.63 11.32 -27.73
N LEU A 136 24.97 12.07 -28.60
CA LEU A 136 25.09 11.85 -30.04
C LEU A 136 26.53 12.22 -30.41
N ALA A 137 27.29 11.24 -30.89
CA ALA A 137 28.54 11.48 -31.60
C ALA A 137 28.23 12.19 -32.92
#